data_AF-A0A0G0UQL8-F1
#
_entry.id   AF-A0A0G0UQL8-F1
#
_cell.length_a   1.000
_cell.length_b   1.000
_cell.length_c   1.000
_cell.angle_alpha   90.00
_cell.angle_beta   90.00
_cell.angle_gamma   90.00
#
_symmetry.space_group_name_H-M   'P 1'
#
loop_
_entity.id
_entity.type
_entity.pdbx_description
1 polymer ?
#
loop_
_entity_poly.entity_id
_entity_poly.type
_entity_poly.pdbx_seq_one_letter_code
_entity_poly.pdbx_strand_id
1 'polypeptide(L)'
;MKFTEKDLQKLWRPDKDSSGEDNGQVTIIGGSKLFHGAPMLAVKAASRLVDMVFFGSPERDLEKVAKLNSFIWIPWEDMEEYVAKSEAILIGPGMMRYRKNLPEGVFDEAGTETRMLTQYLLGKYKDKKWVTQRLKRQRRNTSV
;
A
#
# COMPACT_ATOMS: atom_id res chain seq x y z
N MET A 1 26.99 3.03 -4.08
CA MET A 1 26.65 4.08 -3.10
C MET A 1 26.73 3.48 -1.71
N LYS A 2 27.52 4.04 -0.78
CA LYS A 2 27.55 3.58 0.62
C LYS A 2 26.63 4.49 1.43
N PHE A 3 25.65 3.89 2.10
CA PHE A 3 24.81 4.58 3.07
C PHE A 3 25.60 4.77 4.38
N THR A 4 25.56 5.97 4.94
CA THR A 4 26.30 6.36 6.14
C THR A 4 25.38 7.07 7.14
N GLU A 5 25.80 7.23 8.39
CA GLU A 5 25.03 7.96 9.41
C GLU A 5 24.71 9.41 9.01
N LYS A 6 25.60 10.06 8.23
CA LYS A 6 25.37 11.41 7.71
C LYS A 6 24.18 11.48 6.75
N ASP A 7 23.80 10.35 6.13
CA ASP A 7 22.62 10.31 5.27
C ASP A 7 21.32 10.32 6.07
N LEU A 8 21.32 9.86 7.33
CA LEU A 8 20.16 9.97 8.23
C LEU A 8 19.85 11.42 8.59
N GLN A 9 20.85 12.29 8.66
CA GLN A 9 20.65 13.71 8.95
C GLN A 9 19.94 14.47 7.82
N LYS A 10 19.93 13.91 6.61
CA LYS A 10 19.21 14.47 5.45
C LYS A 10 17.73 14.08 5.42
N LEU A 11 17.31 13.16 6.29
CA LEU A 11 15.92 12.76 6.39
C LEU A 11 15.10 13.91 6.96
N TRP A 12 13.90 14.05 6.39
CA TRP A 12 12.94 15.05 6.83
C TRP A 12 12.53 14.80 8.30
N ARG A 13 12.26 15.89 9.02
CA ARG A 13 11.80 15.89 10.41
C ARG A 13 10.53 16.74 10.52
N PRO A 14 9.51 16.28 11.24
CA PRO A 14 8.33 17.10 11.54
C PRO A 14 8.72 18.42 12.19
N ASP A 15 8.03 19.49 11.81
CA ASP A 15 8.13 20.76 12.52
C ASP A 15 7.52 20.63 13.92
N LYS A 16 8.06 21.35 14.90
CA LYS A 16 7.55 21.33 16.28
C LYS A 16 6.12 21.87 16.37
N ASP A 17 5.77 22.77 15.46
CA ASP A 17 4.45 23.39 15.39
C ASP A 17 3.54 22.73 14.35
N SER A 18 3.94 21.58 13.80
CA SER A 18 3.13 20.81 12.84
C SER A 18 1.89 20.21 13.51
N SER A 19 0.79 20.15 12.78
CA SER A 19 -0.48 19.58 13.26
C SER A 19 -1.24 18.84 12.16
N GLY A 20 -1.89 17.74 12.56
CA GLY A 20 -3.01 17.09 11.86
C GLY A 20 -2.72 16.46 10.48
N GLU A 21 -2.22 17.24 9.53
CA GLU A 21 -2.01 16.86 8.12
C GLU A 21 -0.66 17.33 7.56
N ASP A 22 0.11 18.12 8.31
CA ASP A 22 1.36 18.75 7.85
C ASP A 22 2.48 17.75 7.53
N ASN A 23 2.45 16.58 8.17
CA ASN A 23 3.48 15.55 8.03
C ASN A 23 3.09 14.46 7.02
N GLY A 24 2.05 14.73 6.22
CA GLY A 24 1.61 13.92 5.11
C GLY A 24 0.65 12.80 5.48
N GLN A 25 0.11 12.19 4.44
CA GLN A 25 -0.95 11.21 4.49
C GLN A 25 -0.63 10.07 3.53
N VAL A 26 -0.81 8.84 4.03
CA VAL A 26 -0.51 7.63 3.26
C VAL A 26 -1.71 6.73 3.21
N THR A 27 -2.03 6.24 2.01
CA THR A 27 -2.99 5.15 1.82
C THR A 27 -2.25 3.82 1.68
N ILE A 28 -2.66 2.82 2.46
CA ILE A 28 -2.16 1.45 2.40
C ILE A 28 -3.29 0.55 1.91
N ILE A 29 -3.06 -0.12 0.79
CA ILE A 29 -3.99 -1.07 0.18
C ILE A 29 -3.41 -2.47 0.27
N GLY A 30 -4.07 -3.33 1.04
CA GLY A 30 -3.54 -4.68 1.26
C GLY A 30 -4.40 -5.54 2.15
N GLY A 31 -3.92 -6.75 2.38
CA GLY A 31 -4.64 -7.77 3.13
C GLY A 31 -5.38 -8.77 2.25
N SER A 32 -5.67 -9.89 2.87
CA SER A 32 -6.45 -11.02 2.36
C SER A 32 -6.88 -11.86 3.54
N LYS A 33 -7.81 -12.79 3.32
CA LYS A 33 -8.19 -13.80 4.32
C LYS A 33 -7.00 -14.49 4.99
N LEU A 34 -5.95 -14.81 4.22
CA LEU A 34 -4.77 -15.55 4.70
C LEU A 34 -3.68 -14.65 5.30
N PHE A 35 -3.57 -13.39 4.85
CA PHE A 35 -2.43 -12.53 5.17
C PHE A 35 -2.83 -11.16 5.72
N HIS A 36 -3.77 -11.15 6.66
CA HIS A 36 -4.27 -9.92 7.28
C HIS A 36 -3.26 -9.21 8.19
N GLY A 37 -2.29 -9.92 8.77
CA GLY A 37 -1.25 -9.31 9.61
C GLY A 37 -0.16 -8.55 8.84
N ALA A 38 0.06 -8.91 7.57
CA ALA A 38 1.10 -8.28 6.74
C ALA A 38 0.89 -6.77 6.51
N PRO A 39 -0.30 -6.28 6.11
CA PRO A 39 -0.54 -4.84 6.00
C PRO A 39 -0.48 -4.12 7.34
N MET A 40 -0.80 -4.76 8.46
CA MET A 40 -0.75 -4.12 9.79
C MET A 40 0.67 -3.73 10.21
N LEU A 41 1.70 -4.47 9.77
CA LEU A 41 3.09 -4.07 9.97
C LEU A 41 3.44 -2.81 9.18
N ALA A 42 2.93 -2.69 7.95
CA ALA A 42 3.12 -1.51 7.13
C ALA A 42 2.41 -0.30 7.74
N VAL A 43 1.17 -0.48 8.20
CA VAL A 43 0.42 0.53 8.94
C VAL A 43 1.19 0.99 10.16
N LYS A 44 1.62 0.08 11.04
CA LYS A 44 2.37 0.43 12.25
C LYS A 44 3.67 1.18 11.96
N ALA A 45 4.35 0.87 10.86
CA ALA A 45 5.54 1.59 10.44
C ALA A 45 5.20 3.00 9.93
N ALA A 46 4.18 3.12 9.10
CA ALA A 46 3.73 4.40 8.54
C ALA A 46 3.20 5.35 9.63
N SER A 47 2.45 4.86 10.61
CA SER A 47 1.90 5.66 11.72
C SER A 47 2.97 6.31 12.62
N ARG A 48 4.26 5.97 12.43
CA ARG A 48 5.39 6.62 13.13
C ARG A 48 6.05 7.72 12.31
N LEU A 49 5.65 7.87 11.04
CA LEU A 49 6.30 8.72 10.06
C LEU A 49 5.38 9.80 9.50
N VAL A 50 4.07 9.52 9.44
CA VAL A 50 3.06 10.40 8.85
C VAL A 50 1.92 10.62 9.84
N ASP A 51 1.18 11.72 9.69
CA ASP A 51 0.08 12.06 10.59
C ASP A 51 -1.13 11.16 10.37
N MET A 52 -1.44 10.87 9.10
CA MET A 52 -2.59 10.06 8.73
C MET A 52 -2.20 8.82 7.93
N VAL A 53 -2.67 7.68 8.40
CA VAL A 53 -2.59 6.41 7.67
C VAL A 53 -4.01 5.95 7.40
N PHE A 54 -4.35 5.87 6.12
CA PHE A 54 -5.60 5.28 5.68
C PHE A 54 -5.36 3.84 5.23
N PHE A 55 -6.22 2.91 5.64
CA PHE A 55 -6.09 1.50 5.29
C PHE A 55 -7.34 1.00 4.55
N GLY A 56 -7.14 0.50 3.34
CA GLY A 56 -8.15 -0.17 2.54
C GLY A 56 -7.78 -1.63 2.27
N SER A 57 -8.75 -2.52 2.36
CA SER A 57 -8.54 -3.95 2.10
C SER A 57 -9.57 -4.48 1.10
N PRO A 58 -9.14 -5.25 0.08
CA PRO A 58 -10.08 -5.97 -0.78
C PRO A 58 -10.83 -7.08 -0.01
N GLU A 59 -10.27 -7.56 1.10
CA GLU A 59 -10.95 -8.46 2.03
C GLU A 59 -11.77 -7.63 3.04
N ARG A 60 -13.10 -7.69 2.91
CA ARG A 60 -14.05 -6.87 3.67
C ARG A 60 -14.19 -7.31 5.12
N ASP A 61 -14.00 -8.60 5.40
CA ASP A 61 -14.11 -9.13 6.77
C ASP A 61 -12.98 -8.65 7.70
N LEU A 62 -11.91 -8.05 7.15
CA LEU A 62 -10.81 -7.50 7.95
C LEU A 62 -11.17 -6.24 8.73
N GLU A 63 -12.27 -5.56 8.36
CA GLU A 63 -12.78 -4.40 9.10
C GLU A 63 -13.06 -4.76 10.57
N LYS A 64 -13.59 -5.95 10.81
CA LYS A 64 -13.93 -6.46 12.16
C LYS A 64 -12.69 -6.79 13.00
N VAL A 65 -11.54 -7.01 12.35
CA VAL A 65 -10.27 -7.41 12.97
C VAL A 65 -9.39 -6.20 13.26
N ALA A 66 -9.64 -5.06 12.59
CA ALA A 66 -8.90 -3.81 12.76
C ALA A 66 -9.25 -3.12 14.10
N LYS A 67 -8.69 -3.60 15.21
CA LYS A 67 -8.77 -2.96 16.53
C LYS A 67 -7.47 -2.21 16.85
N LEU A 68 -7.03 -1.32 15.98
CA LEU A 68 -5.82 -0.53 16.18
C LEU A 68 -6.13 0.96 16.09
N ASN A 69 -5.70 1.73 17.09
CA ASN A 69 -5.97 3.17 17.21
C ASN A 69 -5.09 4.05 16.29
N SER A 70 -4.23 3.45 15.46
CA SER A 70 -3.16 4.17 14.74
C SER A 70 -3.44 4.43 13.27
N PHE A 71 -4.64 4.11 12.78
CA PHE A 71 -5.02 4.30 11.39
C PHE A 71 -6.53 4.47 11.23
N ILE A 72 -6.93 4.97 10.06
CA ILE A 72 -8.32 5.15 9.66
C ILE A 72 -8.66 4.02 8.68
N TRP A 73 -9.67 3.21 9.03
CA TRP A 73 -10.22 2.22 8.11
C TRP A 73 -11.03 2.94 7.03
N ILE A 74 -10.75 2.63 5.76
CA ILE A 74 -11.46 3.20 4.62
C ILE A 74 -12.55 2.22 4.17
N PRO A 75 -13.82 2.65 4.06
CA PRO A 75 -14.84 1.91 3.32
C PRO A 75 -14.35 1.61 1.89
N TRP A 76 -14.52 0.39 1.40
CA TRP A 76 -13.91 -0.02 0.15
C TRP A 76 -14.37 0.83 -1.05
N GLU A 77 -15.62 1.24 -1.02
CA GLU A 77 -16.27 2.16 -1.95
C GLU A 77 -15.59 3.53 -2.06
N ASP A 78 -14.99 4.01 -0.97
CA ASP A 78 -14.38 5.34 -0.90
C ASP A 78 -12.86 5.29 -1.15
N MET A 79 -12.28 4.09 -1.35
CA MET A 79 -10.83 3.88 -1.49
C MET A 79 -10.16 4.84 -2.48
N GLU A 80 -10.83 5.12 -3.60
CA GLU A 80 -10.34 6.02 -4.64
C GLU A 80 -10.20 7.48 -4.19
N GLU A 81 -11.09 7.95 -3.30
CA GLU A 81 -11.02 9.28 -2.69
C GLU A 81 -9.76 9.41 -1.83
N TYR A 82 -9.47 8.41 -1.01
CA TYR A 82 -8.29 8.43 -0.13
C TYR A 82 -6.98 8.24 -0.90
N VAL A 83 -6.99 7.46 -1.99
CA VAL A 83 -5.88 7.41 -2.96
C VAL A 83 -5.64 8.80 -3.57
N ALA A 84 -6.71 9.52 -3.92
CA ALA A 84 -6.61 10.88 -4.45
C ALA A 84 -6.14 11.89 -3.39
N LYS A 85 -6.51 11.72 -2.12
CA LYS A 85 -6.10 12.59 -1.01
C LYS A 85 -4.61 12.40 -0.62
N SER A 86 -4.12 11.17 -0.64
CA SER A 86 -2.79 10.83 -0.08
C SER A 86 -1.62 11.28 -0.96
N GLU A 87 -0.50 11.66 -0.34
CA GLU A 87 0.76 11.99 -1.03
C GLU A 87 1.48 10.74 -1.54
N ALA A 88 1.33 9.62 -0.84
CA ALA A 88 1.90 8.33 -1.24
C ALA A 88 0.93 7.17 -0.98
N ILE A 89 1.04 6.15 -1.83
CA ILE A 89 0.21 4.94 -1.75
C ILE A 89 1.10 3.71 -1.72
N LEU A 90 0.89 2.85 -0.73
CA LEU A 90 1.47 1.52 -0.64
C LEU A 90 0.42 0.49 -1.03
N ILE A 91 0.70 -0.33 -2.05
CA ILE A 91 -0.18 -1.42 -2.48
C ILE A 91 0.56 -2.76 -2.51
N GLY A 92 -0.12 -3.83 -2.07
CA GLY A 92 0.37 -5.21 -2.14
C GLY A 92 0.70 -5.95 -0.84
N PRO A 93 0.93 -5.32 0.34
CA PRO A 93 1.15 -6.07 1.58
C PRO A 93 -0.02 -7.01 1.88
N GLY A 94 0.24 -8.31 2.00
CA GLY A 94 -0.80 -9.30 2.31
C GLY A 94 -1.86 -9.54 1.23
N MET A 95 -1.74 -8.93 0.04
CA MET A 95 -2.61 -9.28 -1.09
C MET A 95 -2.29 -10.68 -1.62
N MET A 96 -3.32 -11.38 -2.09
CA MET A 96 -3.16 -12.71 -2.67
C MET A 96 -2.28 -12.67 -3.92
N ARG A 97 -1.51 -13.74 -4.10
CA ARG A 97 -0.61 -13.93 -5.23
C ARG A 97 -0.84 -15.31 -5.81
N TYR A 98 -0.42 -15.46 -7.07
CA TYR A 98 -0.21 -16.73 -7.77
C TYR A 98 0.00 -17.95 -6.85
N ARG A 99 -0.76 -19.02 -7.09
CA ARG A 99 -0.46 -20.36 -6.56
C ARG A 99 0.67 -21.00 -7.34
N LYS A 100 1.60 -21.64 -6.62
CA LYS A 100 2.84 -22.31 -7.10
C LYS A 100 2.70 -23.30 -8.27
N ASN A 101 1.47 -23.64 -8.67
CA ASN A 101 1.17 -24.72 -9.63
C ASN A 101 0.51 -24.23 -10.93
N LEU A 102 0.39 -22.91 -11.15
CA LEU A 102 -0.14 -22.37 -12.41
C LEU A 102 1.01 -22.04 -13.39
N PRO A 103 0.78 -22.05 -14.72
CA PRO A 103 1.76 -21.55 -15.68
C PRO A 103 2.12 -20.08 -15.43
N GLU A 104 3.29 -19.65 -15.88
CA GLU A 104 3.72 -18.26 -15.77
C GLU A 104 2.75 -17.33 -16.55
N GLY A 105 2.14 -16.36 -15.85
CA GLY A 105 1.15 -15.45 -16.43
C GLY A 105 -0.31 -15.87 -16.24
N VAL A 106 -0.56 -17.05 -15.65
CA VAL A 106 -1.89 -17.50 -15.24
C VAL A 106 -2.09 -17.17 -13.76
N PHE A 107 -3.14 -16.43 -13.46
CA PHE A 107 -3.50 -16.01 -12.11
C PHE A 107 -4.72 -16.83 -11.66
N ASP A 108 -4.80 -17.18 -10.38
CA ASP A 108 -6.10 -17.56 -9.80
C ASP A 108 -6.98 -16.31 -9.69
N GLU A 109 -8.25 -16.49 -9.35
CA GLU A 109 -9.22 -15.38 -9.27
C GLU A 109 -8.70 -14.23 -8.39
N ALA A 110 -8.29 -14.54 -7.16
CA ALA A 110 -7.76 -13.55 -6.22
C ALA A 110 -6.46 -12.86 -6.71
N GLY A 111 -5.58 -13.60 -7.40
CA GLY A 111 -4.40 -13.04 -8.04
C GLY A 111 -4.73 -12.16 -9.25
N THR A 112 -5.80 -12.49 -9.98
CA THR A 112 -6.30 -11.72 -11.13
C THR A 112 -6.90 -10.41 -10.65
N GLU A 113 -7.75 -10.45 -9.63
CA GLU A 113 -8.34 -9.26 -9.00
C GLU A 113 -7.25 -8.33 -8.48
N THR A 114 -6.27 -8.87 -7.76
CA THR A 114 -5.13 -8.11 -7.24
C THR A 114 -4.36 -7.42 -8.38
N ARG A 115 -4.13 -8.12 -9.50
CA ARG A 115 -3.47 -7.55 -10.68
C ARG A 115 -4.33 -6.46 -11.32
N MET A 116 -5.61 -6.71 -11.53
CA MET A 116 -6.54 -5.76 -12.18
C MET A 116 -6.66 -4.49 -11.35
N LEU A 117 -6.87 -4.59 -10.05
CA LEU A 117 -6.92 -3.46 -9.13
C LEU A 117 -5.62 -2.65 -9.17
N THR A 118 -4.47 -3.33 -9.09
CA THR A 118 -3.16 -2.64 -9.11
C THR A 118 -2.96 -1.91 -10.45
N GLN A 119 -3.31 -2.54 -11.57
CA GLN A 119 -3.18 -1.92 -12.89
C GLN A 119 -4.15 -0.75 -13.08
N TYR A 120 -5.38 -0.89 -12.60
CA TYR A 120 -6.39 0.15 -12.62
C TYR A 120 -5.91 1.39 -11.86
N LEU A 121 -5.50 1.22 -10.60
CA LEU A 121 -5.07 2.34 -9.76
C LEU A 121 -3.80 3.03 -10.26
N LEU A 122 -2.78 2.25 -10.65
CA LEU A 122 -1.56 2.81 -11.26
C LEU A 122 -1.84 3.53 -12.59
N GLY A 123 -2.81 3.02 -13.35
CA GLY A 123 -3.21 3.59 -14.64
C GLY A 123 -4.03 4.87 -14.49
N LYS A 124 -4.91 4.94 -13.48
CA LYS A 124 -5.79 6.10 -13.22
C LYS A 124 -5.05 7.22 -12.50
N TYR A 125 -4.19 6.89 -11.53
CA TYR A 125 -3.49 7.86 -10.68
C TYR A 125 -1.97 7.86 -10.94
N LYS A 126 -1.59 8.19 -12.18
CA LYS A 126 -0.20 8.11 -12.65
C LYS A 126 0.75 9.09 -11.94
N ASP A 127 0.23 10.22 -11.48
CA ASP A 127 1.03 11.29 -10.87
C ASP A 127 1.27 11.09 -9.37
N LYS A 128 0.66 10.05 -8.78
CA LYS A 128 0.84 9.73 -7.37
C LYS A 128 2.16 9.00 -7.11
N LYS A 129 2.67 9.12 -5.87
CA LYS A 129 3.87 8.37 -5.44
C LYS A 129 3.47 6.97 -5.01
N TRP A 130 3.95 5.97 -5.75
CA TRP A 130 3.59 4.57 -5.51
C TRP A 130 4.74 3.78 -4.90
N VAL A 131 4.43 3.04 -3.84
CA VAL A 131 5.25 1.94 -3.32
C VAL A 131 4.51 0.63 -3.62
N THR A 132 5.05 -0.17 -4.53
CA THR A 132 4.44 -1.47 -4.87
C THR A 132 5.21 -2.58 -4.17
N GLN A 133 4.59 -3.23 -3.18
CA GLN A 133 5.21 -4.38 -2.52
C GLN A 133 5.05 -5.63 -3.40
N ARG A 134 6.06 -5.82 -4.26
CA ARG A 134 6.27 -6.90 -5.23
C ARG A 134 5.20 -8.02 -5.23
N LEU A 135 4.08 -7.78 -5.91
CA LEU A 135 3.53 -8.80 -6.81
C LEU A 135 4.67 -9.15 -7.77
N LYS A 136 4.99 -10.42 -8.04
CA LYS A 136 6.09 -10.75 -8.97
C LYS A 136 5.86 -9.97 -10.27
N ARG A 137 6.66 -8.92 -10.49
CA ARG A 137 6.69 -8.14 -11.73
C ARG A 137 7.12 -9.11 -12.82
N GLN A 138 6.20 -9.56 -13.67
CA GLN A 138 6.60 -10.15 -14.95
C GLN A 138 7.39 -9.08 -15.67
N ARG A 139 8.62 -9.42 -16.09
CA ARG A 139 9.36 -8.60 -17.03
C ARG A 139 8.46 -8.45 -18.26
N ARG A 140 8.07 -7.22 -18.61
CA ARG A 140 7.56 -6.99 -19.97
C ARG A 140 8.75 -7.31 -20.87
N ASN A 141 8.63 -8.31 -21.73
CA ASN A 141 9.45 -8.37 -22.93
C ASN A 141 9.06 -7.13 -23.73
N THR A 142 9.83 -6.05 -23.58
CA THR A 142 9.93 -5.04 -24.61
C THR A 142 10.81 -5.64 -25.70
N SER A 143 10.17 -6.35 -26.62
CA SER A 143 10.73 -6.54 -27.96
C SER A 143 10.63 -5.19 -28.65
N VAL A 144 11.80 -4.54 -28.81
CA VAL A 144 12.04 -3.58 -29.89
C VAL A 144 12.42 -4.42 -31.10
#